data_AF-A0A7L1H1R1-F1
#
_entry.id   AF-A0A7L1H1R1-F1
#
_cell.length_a   1.000
_cell.length_b   1.000
_cell.length_c   1.000
_cell.angle_alpha   90.00
_cell.angle_beta   90.00
_cell.angle_gamma   90.00
#
_symmetry.space_group_name_H-M   'P 1'
#
loop_
_entity.id
_entity.type
_entity.pdbx_description
1 polymer ?
#
loop_
_entity_poly.entity_id
_entity_poly.type
_entity_poly.pdbx_seq_one_letter_code
_entity_poly.pdbx_strand_id
1 'polypeptide(L)' 'DSQQPPSLNLLPLLAVKLNGGRHVQGILRGFDPFMNLVIDECVEMAPGGQQNNIGMVVIRGNSIIMLEALERV' A
#
# COMPACT_ATOMS: atom_id res chain seq x y z
N ASP A 1 22.11 -13.39 13.40
CA ASP A 1 20.74 -13.73 12.97
C ASP A 1 19.69 -13.04 13.83
N SER A 2 19.43 -11.77 13.53
CA SER A 2 18.34 -10.99 14.14
C SER A 2 17.02 -11.43 13.53
N GLN A 3 16.35 -12.41 14.15
CA GLN A 3 14.98 -12.77 13.80
C GLN A 3 14.10 -11.53 13.94
N GLN A 4 13.75 -10.95 12.80
CA GLN A 4 12.73 -9.94 12.67
C GLN A 4 11.42 -10.53 13.21
N PRO A 5 10.69 -9.84 14.11
CA PRO A 5 9.57 -10.47 14.80
C PRO A 5 8.50 -10.89 13.79
N PRO A 6 7.91 -12.11 13.93
CA PRO A 6 6.97 -12.68 12.97
C PRO A 6 5.63 -11.92 12.87
N SER A 7 5.46 -10.79 13.57
CA SER A 7 4.24 -10.00 13.62
C SER A 7 4.16 -8.86 12.60
N LEU A 8 5.27 -8.42 12.00
CA LEU A 8 5.23 -7.28 11.07
C LEU A 8 4.58 -7.64 9.73
N ASN A 9 4.59 -8.92 9.34
CA ASN A 9 4.07 -9.41 8.04
C ASN A 9 2.59 -9.86 8.08
N LEU A 10 1.84 -9.50 9.11
CA LEU A 10 0.42 -9.88 9.25
C LEU A 10 -0.56 -8.91 8.59
N LEU A 11 -0.10 -7.71 8.21
CA LEU A 11 -0.99 -6.73 7.62
C LEU A 11 -1.23 -7.03 6.14
N PRO A 12 -2.47 -6.87 5.66
CA PRO A 12 -2.84 -7.27 4.31
C PRO A 12 -2.06 -6.46 3.28
N LEU A 13 -1.63 -7.14 2.21
CA LEU A 13 -1.21 -6.47 0.99
C LEU A 13 -2.44 -5.77 0.42
N LEU A 14 -2.33 -4.47 0.17
CA LEU A 14 -3.42 -3.67 -0.36
C LEU A 14 -3.12 -3.25 -1.79
N ALA A 15 -4.16 -3.23 -2.61
CA ALA A 15 -4.21 -2.50 -3.86
C ALA A 15 -5.08 -1.25 -3.69
N VAL A 16 -4.52 -0.08 -3.97
CA VAL A 16 -5.16 1.21 -3.71
C VAL A 16 -5.22 2.02 -5.00
N LYS A 17 -6.43 2.35 -5.43
CA LYS A 17 -6.68 3.28 -6.54
C LYS A 17 -6.85 4.68 -5.99
N LEU A 18 -6.12 5.62 -6.59
CA LEU A 18 -6.07 7.01 -6.18
C LEU A 18 -6.60 7.94 -7.26
N ASN A 19 -6.97 9.16 -6.86
CA ASN A 19 -7.27 10.25 -7.76
C ASN A 19 -6.16 10.44 -8.81
N GLY A 20 -6.58 10.80 -10.03
CA GLY A 20 -5.70 10.99 -11.17
C GLY A 20 -5.29 9.70 -11.88
N GLY A 21 -6.03 8.60 -11.69
CA GLY A 21 -5.75 7.32 -12.36
C GLY A 21 -4.50 6.60 -11.84
N ARG A 22 -3.98 7.00 -10.68
CA ARG A 22 -2.81 6.38 -10.06
C ARG A 22 -3.22 5.12 -9.31
N HIS A 23 -2.38 4.11 -9.36
CA HIS A 23 -2.60 2.84 -8.70
C HIS A 23 -1.33 2.41 -7.98
N VAL A 24 -1.48 2.00 -6.72
CA VAL A 24 -0.35 1.57 -5.89
C VAL A 24 -0.70 0.27 -5.19
N GLN A 25 0.32 -0.55 -4.91
CA GLN A 25 0.19 -1.75 -4.10
C GLN A 25 1.25 -1.76 -3.00
N GLY A 26 0.92 -2.26 -1.82
CA GLY A 26 1.90 -2.39 -0.74
C GLY A 26 1.29 -2.87 0.56
N ILE A 27 2.12 -3.03 1.58
CA ILE A 27 1.72 -3.58 2.87
C ILE A 27 1.18 -2.45 3.74
N LEU A 28 -0.08 -2.54 4.16
CA LEU A 28 -0.62 -1.58 5.13
C LEU A 28 0.22 -1.65 6.42
N ARG A 29 0.67 -0.53 6.96
CA ARG A 29 1.36 -0.46 8.27
C ARG A 29 0.53 0.24 9.33
N GLY A 30 -0.38 1.12 8.92
CA GLY A 30 -1.27 1.84 9.82
C GLY A 30 -2.25 2.71 9.06
N PHE A 31 -3.29 3.15 9.77
CA PHE A 31 -4.28 4.09 9.26
C PHE A 31 -4.86 4.93 10.40
N ASP A 32 -5.55 6.01 10.05
CA ASP A 32 -6.28 6.86 10.99
C ASP A 32 -7.78 6.95 10.61
N PRO A 33 -8.63 7.58 11.45
CA PRO A 33 -10.06 7.73 11.17
C PRO A 33 -10.41 8.54 9.91
N PHE A 34 -9.46 9.30 9.36
CA PHE A 34 -9.63 10.04 8.10
C PHE A 34 -9.21 9.20 6.89
N MET A 35 -8.89 7.91 7.11
CA MET A 35 -8.36 6.98 6.11
C MET A 35 -7.04 7.42 5.50
N ASN A 36 -6.23 8.22 6.20
CA ASN A 36 -4.84 8.35 5.78
C ASN A 36 -4.14 7.01 6.05
N LEU A 37 -3.34 6.53 5.10
CA LEU A 37 -2.70 5.22 5.18
C LEU A 37 -1.19 5.38 5.20
N VAL A 38 -0.52 4.58 6.01
CA VAL A 38 0.92 4.32 5.89
C VAL A 38 1.06 2.98 5.17
N ILE A 39 1.65 3.00 3.98
CA ILE A 39 1.90 1.80 3.17
C ILE A 39 3.40 1.63 3.01
N ASP A 40 3.89 0.44 3.28
CA ASP A 40 5.29 0.05 3.15
C ASP A 40 5.49 -0.92 1.98
N GLU A 41 6.72 -1.07 1.51
CA GLU A 41 7.06 -1.84 0.30
C GLU A 41 6.18 -1.44 -0.90
N CYS A 42 5.84 -0.16 -0.99
CA CYS A 42 4.87 0.34 -1.95
C CYS A 42 5.44 0.35 -3.37
N VAL A 43 4.62 -0.11 -4.31
CA VAL A 43 4.90 -0.18 -5.74
C VAL A 43 3.83 0.61 -6.47
N GLU A 44 4.25 1.62 -7.23
CA GLU A 44 3.40 2.32 -8.18
C GLU A 44 3.26 1.51 -9.48
N MET A 45 2.01 1.33 -9.92
CA MET A 45 1.67 0.70 -11.19
C MET A 45 1.51 1.81 -12.25
N ALA A 46 2.62 2.16 -12.88
CA ALA A 46 2.69 3.22 -13.87
C ALA A 46 2.10 2.78 -15.23
N PRO A 47 1.73 3.75 -16.10
CA PRO A 47 1.23 3.45 -17.44
C PRO A 47 2.19 2.55 -18.23
N GLY A 48 1.65 1.66 -19.05
CA GLY A 48 2.45 0.71 -19.83
C GLY A 48 2.95 -0.50 -19.04
N GLY A 49 2.44 -0.71 -17.80
CA GLY A 49 2.76 -1.88 -16.98
C GLY A 49 4.09 -1.78 -16.24
N GLN A 50 4.74 -0.62 -16.25
CA GLN A 50 5.94 -0.36 -15.48
C GLN A 50 5.60 -0.34 -13.98
N GLN A 51 6.46 -0.96 -13.17
CA GLN A 51 6.34 -0.98 -11.73
C GLN A 51 7.49 -0.19 -11.11
N ASN A 52 7.16 0.82 -10.31
CA ASN A 52 8.15 1.65 -9.64
C ASN A 52 8.08 1.41 -8.12
N ASN A 53 9.16 0.90 -7.53
CA ASN A 53 9.26 0.76 -6.09
C ASN A 53 9.47 2.14 -5.46
N ILE A 54 8.53 2.57 -4.62
CA ILE A 54 8.55 3.87 -3.95
C ILE A 54 8.70 3.76 -2.43
N GLY A 55 8.84 2.54 -1.90
CA GLY A 55 9.17 2.29 -0.50
C GLY A 55 8.02 2.61 0.44
N MET A 56 8.31 3.29 1.55
CA MET A 56 7.29 3.68 2.53
C MET A 56 6.64 5.01 2.13
N VAL A 57 5.31 5.01 2.02
CA VAL A 57 4.53 6.18 1.61
C VAL A 57 3.37 6.46 2.56
N VAL A 58 2.98 7.73 2.63
CA VAL A 58 1.74 8.16 3.28
C VAL A 58 0.73 8.54 2.20
N ILE A 59 -0.44 7.91 2.22
CA ILE A 59 -1.55 8.20 1.32
C ILE A 59 -2.58 9.01 2.08
N ARG A 60 -3.00 10.15 1.51
CA ARG A 60 -4.07 10.97 2.09
C ARG A 60 -5.44 10.35 1.78
N GLY A 61 -6.28 10.17 2.80
CA GLY A 61 -7.58 9.50 2.67
C GLY A 61 -8.50 10.11 1.61
N ASN A 62 -8.53 11.44 1.48
CA ASN A 62 -9.32 12.14 0.46
C ASN A 62 -8.90 11.82 -0.99
N SER A 63 -7.74 11.21 -1.20
CA SER A 63 -7.26 10.81 -2.53
C SER A 63 -7.60 9.37 -2.88
N ILE A 64 -8.15 8.59 -1.95
CA ILE A 64 -8.47 7.17 -2.13
C ILE A 64 -9.82 7.04 -2.83
N ILE A 65 -9.83 6.35 -3.96
CA ILE A 65 -11.04 6.00 -4.70
C ILE A 65 -11.50 4.59 -4.31
N MET A 66 -10.56 3.65 -4.22
CA MET A 66 -10.85 2.25 -3.93
C MET A 66 -9.67 1.61 -3.19
N LEU A 67 -10.00 0.68 -2.30
CA LEU A 67 -9.06 -0.12 -1.53
C LEU A 67 -9.49 -1.58 -1.61
N GLU A 68 -8.56 -2.45 -1.96
CA GLU A 68 -8.79 -3.89 -2.15
C GLU A 68 -7.69 -4.66 -1.41
N ALA A 69 -8.09 -5.66 -0.63
CA ALA A 69 -7.15 -6.57 0.01
C ALA A 69 -6.74 -7.66 -0.98
N LEU A 70 -5.44 -7.82 -1.18
CA LEU A 70 -4.87 -8.90 -1.97
C LEU A 70 -4.60 -10.07 -1.03
N GLU A 71 -5.38 -11.14 -1.16
CA GLU A 71 -5.14 -12.37 -0.41
C GLU A 71 -3.77 -12.97 -0.78
N ARG A 72 -3.04 -13.46 0.23
CA ARG A 72 -1.89 -14.34 0.00
C ARG A 72 -2.45 -15.71 -0.38
N VAL A 73 -2.26 -16.11 -1.64
CA VAL A 73 -2.43 -17.50 -2.09
C VAL A 73 -1.32 -18.37 -1.50
#